data_AF-A0A4V3S4I7-F1
#
_entry.id   AF-A0A4V3S4I7-F1
#
_cell.length_a   1.000
_cell.length_b   1.000
_cell.length_c   1.000
_cell.angle_alpha   90.00
_cell.angle_beta   90.00
_cell.angle_gamma   90.00
#
_symmetry.space_group_name_H-M   'P 1'
#
loop_
_entity.id
_entity.type
_entity.pdbx_description
1 polymer ?
#
loop_
_entity_poly.entity_id
_entity_poly.type
_entity_poly.pdbx_seq_one_letter_code
_entity_poly.pdbx_strand_id
1 'polypeptide(L)'
;MPSQPPRFPPCPIRGVRVLHQKQNCAPQFALIVVDFEPAEAEGVAFEVAEGLTVEYEPAEELPRFFAAAAAGIEEHLSLPEHGVVAAARVVLRQARADAFGSSELAFRIAGCLAAREALARTARAESCEAQP
;
A
#
# COMPACT_ATOMS: atom_id res chain seq x y z
N MET A 1 8.15 -10.39 30.14
CA MET A 1 9.07 -9.87 29.11
C MET A 1 8.21 -9.27 28.02
N PRO A 2 8.42 -8.02 27.57
CA PRO A 2 7.68 -7.52 26.43
C PRO A 2 8.08 -8.38 25.22
N SER A 3 7.13 -9.12 24.66
CA SER A 3 7.31 -9.78 23.37
C SER A 3 7.64 -8.70 22.34
N GLN A 4 8.69 -8.92 21.54
CA GLN A 4 9.01 -8.03 20.44
C GLN A 4 7.78 -7.91 19.52
N PRO A 5 7.43 -6.70 19.03
CA PRO A 5 6.27 -6.56 18.18
C PRO A 5 6.45 -7.40 16.91
N PRO A 6 5.39 -8.07 16.41
CA PRO A 6 5.47 -8.89 15.22
C PRO A 6 5.87 -8.06 13.99
N ARG A 7 6.60 -8.68 13.07
CA ARG A 7 6.99 -8.04 11.80
C ARG A 7 5.87 -8.13 10.79
N PHE A 8 5.65 -7.04 10.05
CA PHE A 8 4.66 -6.97 8.99
C PHE A 8 5.32 -6.82 7.61
N PRO A 9 4.87 -7.59 6.59
CA PRO A 9 3.87 -8.67 6.67
C PRO A 9 4.50 -9.99 7.16
N PRO A 10 3.76 -10.86 7.87
CA PRO A 10 4.28 -12.15 8.33
C PRO A 10 4.40 -13.19 7.20
N CYS A 11 3.61 -13.05 6.14
CA CYS A 11 3.67 -13.85 4.93
C CYS A 11 3.33 -12.98 3.71
N PRO A 12 3.69 -13.40 2.48
CA PRO A 12 3.38 -12.66 1.25
C PRO A 12 1.88 -12.36 1.09
N ILE A 13 1.52 -11.08 0.96
CA ILE A 13 0.15 -10.61 0.69
C ILE A 13 0.09 -10.09 -0.74
N ARG A 14 -0.54 -10.84 -1.64
CA ARG A 14 -0.59 -10.51 -3.06
C ARG A 14 -1.91 -9.83 -3.46
N GLY A 15 -1.85 -8.97 -4.47
CA GLY A 15 -3.03 -8.41 -5.15
C GLY A 15 -3.89 -7.52 -4.25
N VAL A 16 -3.28 -6.71 -3.39
CA VAL A 16 -4.00 -5.71 -2.62
C VAL A 16 -4.41 -4.58 -3.57
N ARG A 17 -5.68 -4.60 -3.97
CA ARG A 17 -6.25 -3.64 -4.91
C ARG A 17 -7.06 -2.58 -4.17
N VAL A 18 -6.74 -1.32 -4.42
CA VAL A 18 -7.45 -0.17 -3.84
C VAL A 18 -7.87 0.77 -4.96
N LEU A 19 -9.10 1.27 -4.85
CA LEU A 19 -9.62 2.37 -5.64
C LEU A 19 -10.00 3.51 -4.69
N HIS A 20 -9.26 4.61 -4.77
CA HIS A 20 -9.64 5.87 -4.16
C HIS A 20 -10.33 6.72 -5.23
N GLN A 21 -11.61 7.03 -5.02
CA GLN A 21 -12.38 7.87 -5.94
C GLN A 21 -13.27 8.84 -5.16
N LYS A 22 -13.18 10.13 -5.50
CA LYS A 22 -14.01 11.20 -4.97
C LYS A 22 -14.46 12.09 -6.12
N GLN A 23 -15.77 12.32 -6.23
CA GLN A 23 -16.38 13.07 -7.35
C GLN A 23 -16.96 14.42 -6.92
N ASN A 24 -16.45 15.05 -5.86
CA ASN A 24 -16.91 16.36 -5.40
C ASN A 24 -16.11 17.52 -6.05
N CYS A 25 -16.22 18.74 -5.52
CA CYS A 25 -15.60 19.95 -6.09
C CYS A 25 -14.07 19.87 -6.31
N ALA A 26 -13.39 18.88 -5.72
CA ALA A 26 -12.01 18.54 -6.02
C ALA A 26 -11.95 17.03 -6.32
N PRO A 27 -12.07 16.63 -7.60
CA PRO A 27 -12.07 15.22 -7.96
C PRO A 27 -10.75 14.57 -7.52
N GLN A 28 -10.86 13.37 -6.94
CA GLN A 28 -9.71 12.56 -6.56
C GLN A 28 -9.86 11.19 -7.19
N PHE A 29 -8.80 10.69 -7.80
CA PHE A 29 -8.78 9.38 -8.40
C PHE A 29 -7.38 8.77 -8.24
N ALA A 30 -7.32 7.53 -7.76
CA ALA A 30 -6.13 6.70 -7.80
C ALA A 30 -6.55 5.25 -7.67
N LEU A 31 -6.07 4.39 -8.57
CA LEU A 31 -6.16 2.95 -8.39
C LEU A 31 -4.76 2.37 -8.39
N ILE A 32 -4.48 1.56 -7.38
CA ILE A 32 -3.22 0.83 -7.25
C ILE A 32 -3.49 -0.63 -6.93
N VAL A 33 -2.62 -1.50 -7.42
CA VAL A 33 -2.52 -2.90 -7.01
C VAL A 33 -1.10 -3.13 -6.54
N VAL A 34 -0.95 -3.52 -5.28
CA VAL A 34 0.35 -3.77 -4.66
C VAL A 34 0.40 -5.16 -4.04
N ASP A 35 1.61 -5.71 -4.00
CA ASP A 35 1.95 -6.86 -3.18
C ASP A 35 2.78 -6.42 -2.00
N PHE A 36 2.59 -7.05 -0.84
CA PHE A 36 3.43 -6.88 0.34
C PHE A 36 4.19 -8.17 0.59
N GLU A 37 5.51 -8.12 0.42
CA GLU A 37 6.42 -9.21 0.73
C GLU A 37 7.13 -8.97 2.06
N PRO A 38 7.39 -10.02 2.85
CA PRO A 38 8.26 -9.90 4.01
C PRO A 38 9.67 -9.45 3.58
N ALA A 39 10.25 -8.51 4.32
CA ALA A 39 11.64 -8.08 4.17
C ALA A 39 12.43 -8.39 5.45
N GLU A 40 13.74 -8.59 5.30
CA GLU A 40 14.63 -8.84 6.44
C GLU A 40 14.95 -7.57 7.23
N ALA A 41 14.99 -6.43 6.54
CA ALA A 41 15.26 -5.11 7.09
C ALA A 41 13.98 -4.41 7.56
N GLU A 42 14.11 -3.60 8.61
CA GLU A 42 13.04 -2.72 9.10
C GLU A 42 12.83 -1.55 8.13
N GLY A 43 11.56 -1.13 7.98
CA GLY A 43 11.11 -0.13 7.03
C GLY A 43 10.29 -0.70 5.88
N VAL A 44 9.96 0.18 4.94
CA VAL A 44 9.21 -0.15 3.73
C VAL A 44 10.09 0.08 2.51
N ALA A 45 10.45 -0.99 1.80
CA ALA A 45 11.10 -0.89 0.51
C ALA A 45 10.02 -0.88 -0.59
N PHE A 46 9.87 0.22 -1.31
CA PHE A 46 8.89 0.32 -2.39
C PHE A 46 9.54 0.09 -3.76
N GLU A 47 8.96 -0.81 -4.54
CA GLU A 47 9.43 -1.18 -5.87
C GLU A 47 8.29 -1.18 -6.88
N VAL A 48 8.64 -0.91 -8.13
CA VAL A 48 7.73 -1.00 -9.26
C VAL A 48 8.03 -2.30 -10.01
N ALA A 49 7.01 -3.15 -10.21
CA ALA A 49 7.17 -4.41 -10.92
C ALA A 49 7.66 -4.19 -12.36
N GLU A 50 8.56 -5.06 -12.83
CA GLU A 50 8.86 -5.17 -14.25
C GLU A 50 7.57 -5.53 -15.01
N GLY A 51 7.22 -4.73 -16.02
CA GLY A 51 5.96 -4.88 -16.74
C GLY A 51 4.74 -4.28 -16.04
N LEU A 52 4.93 -3.29 -15.15
CA LEU A 52 3.85 -2.50 -14.55
C LEU A 52 2.81 -2.12 -15.61
N THR A 53 1.56 -2.52 -15.38
CA THR A 53 0.44 -2.07 -16.20
C THR A 53 0.01 -0.69 -15.71
N VAL A 54 0.29 0.33 -16.52
CA VAL A 54 -0.18 1.70 -16.26
C VAL A 54 -1.26 2.09 -17.24
N GLU A 55 -2.43 2.42 -16.71
CA GLU A 55 -3.51 3.08 -17.45
C GLU A 55 -3.48 4.58 -17.07
N TYR A 56 -2.76 5.42 -17.83
CA TYR A 56 -2.61 6.85 -17.50
C TYR A 56 -2.26 7.74 -18.70
N GLU A 57 -2.73 9.00 -18.67
CA GLU A 57 -2.19 10.13 -19.43
C GLU A 57 -2.12 11.38 -18.51
N PRO A 58 -0.98 12.12 -18.40
CA PRO A 58 0.33 11.96 -19.04
C PRO A 58 1.46 11.36 -18.17
N ALA A 59 2.15 10.30 -18.64
CA ALA A 59 3.14 9.47 -17.93
C ALA A 59 4.25 10.15 -17.07
N GLU A 60 4.51 11.44 -17.27
CA GLU A 60 5.57 12.20 -16.61
C GLU A 60 5.35 12.38 -15.09
N GLU A 61 4.10 12.38 -14.62
CA GLU A 61 3.79 12.55 -13.19
C GLU A 61 3.76 11.22 -12.40
N LEU A 62 3.79 10.08 -13.09
CA LEU A 62 3.72 8.75 -12.46
C LEU A 62 4.78 8.52 -11.38
N PRO A 63 6.06 8.90 -11.56
CA PRO A 63 7.06 8.70 -10.52
C PRO A 63 6.70 9.45 -9.22
N ARG A 64 6.10 10.64 -9.32
CA ARG A 64 5.66 11.42 -8.16
C ARG A 64 4.47 10.75 -7.47
N PHE A 65 3.52 10.26 -8.25
CA PHE A 65 2.38 9.53 -7.73
C PHE A 65 2.78 8.22 -7.04
N PHE A 66 3.76 7.49 -7.57
CA PHE A 66 4.27 6.27 -6.95
C PHE A 66 5.02 6.57 -5.66
N ALA A 67 5.84 7.63 -5.63
CA ALA A 67 6.48 8.10 -4.40
C ALA A 67 5.44 8.51 -3.34
N ALA A 68 4.36 9.18 -3.75
CA ALA A 68 3.27 9.55 -2.85
C ALA A 68 2.54 8.32 -2.29
N ALA A 69 2.30 7.29 -3.11
CA ALA A 69 1.73 6.02 -2.65
C ALA A 69 2.65 5.30 -1.66
N ALA A 70 3.96 5.25 -1.93
CA ALA A 70 4.96 4.69 -1.02
C ALA A 70 4.95 5.39 0.34
N ALA A 71 4.95 6.73 0.32
CA ALA A 71 4.87 7.54 1.54
C ALA A 71 3.57 7.25 2.33
N GLY A 72 2.43 7.15 1.66
CA GLY A 72 1.16 6.82 2.33
C GLY A 72 1.15 5.43 2.97
N ILE A 73 1.82 4.45 2.35
CA ILE A 73 1.97 3.09 2.91
C ILE A 73 2.87 3.14 4.15
N GLU A 74 4.05 3.74 4.03
CA GLU A 74 5.03 3.83 5.12
C GLU A 74 4.46 4.60 6.33
N GLU A 75 3.82 5.74 6.10
CA GLU A 75 3.17 6.53 7.14
C GLU A 75 2.10 5.73 7.88
N HIS A 76 1.27 4.97 7.16
CA HIS A 76 0.22 4.18 7.77
C HIS A 76 0.81 3.02 8.58
N LEU A 77 1.74 2.25 8.01
CA LEU A 77 2.36 1.11 8.70
C LEU A 77 3.18 1.52 9.92
N SER A 78 3.68 2.76 9.96
CA SER A 78 4.46 3.29 11.08
C SER A 78 3.60 3.78 12.25
N LEU A 79 2.26 3.75 12.13
CA LEU A 79 1.39 4.17 13.22
C LEU A 79 1.51 3.22 14.42
N PRO A 80 1.79 3.72 15.65
CA PRO A 80 1.98 2.89 16.84
C PRO A 80 0.77 2.00 17.17
N GLU A 81 -0.42 2.40 16.75
CA GLU A 81 -1.69 1.69 16.98
C GLU A 81 -1.75 0.31 16.33
N HIS A 82 -0.94 0.06 15.28
CA HIS A 82 -0.88 -1.24 14.64
C HIS A 82 -0.07 -2.26 15.43
N GLY A 83 0.82 -1.81 16.32
CA GLY A 83 1.63 -2.70 17.16
C GLY A 83 2.54 -3.65 16.38
N VAL A 84 2.90 -3.30 15.14
CA VAL A 84 3.79 -4.09 14.27
C VAL A 84 5.08 -3.32 13.96
N VAL A 85 6.15 -4.05 13.64
CA VAL A 85 7.33 -3.47 13.01
C VAL A 85 7.18 -3.64 11.49
N ALA A 86 7.12 -2.53 10.75
CA ALA A 86 7.15 -2.59 9.30
C ALA A 86 8.50 -3.17 8.83
N ALA A 87 8.45 -4.27 8.10
CA ALA A 87 9.59 -4.91 7.47
C ALA A 87 9.08 -5.49 6.14
N ALA A 88 8.70 -4.59 5.23
CA ALA A 88 7.92 -4.93 4.05
C ALA A 88 8.62 -4.47 2.77
N ARG A 89 8.67 -5.36 1.77
CA ARG A 89 8.94 -5.00 0.38
C ARG A 89 7.61 -4.90 -0.35
N VAL A 90 7.26 -3.70 -0.78
CA VAL A 90 6.00 -3.40 -1.46
C VAL A 90 6.26 -3.33 -2.95
N VAL A 91 5.55 -4.15 -3.74
CA VAL A 91 5.72 -4.21 -5.19
C VAL A 91 4.46 -3.70 -5.87
N LEU A 92 4.55 -2.57 -6.58
CA LEU A 92 3.47 -2.01 -7.39
C LEU A 92 3.32 -2.81 -8.69
N ARG A 93 2.16 -3.46 -8.85
CA ARG A 93 1.82 -4.33 -10.00
C ARG A 93 1.00 -3.64 -11.07
N GLN A 94 0.11 -2.74 -10.65
CA GLN A 94 -0.77 -1.99 -11.53
C GLN A 94 -1.03 -0.61 -10.92
N ALA A 95 -1.07 0.40 -11.77
CA ALA A 95 -1.52 1.73 -11.40
C ALA A 95 -2.45 2.28 -12.47
N ARG A 96 -3.47 3.00 -12.05
CA ARG A 96 -4.32 3.79 -12.94
C ARG A 96 -4.48 5.18 -12.38
N ALA A 97 -4.28 6.15 -13.26
CA ALA A 97 -4.49 7.55 -13.02
C ALA A 97 -5.32 8.14 -14.17
N ASP A 98 -5.94 9.28 -13.91
CA ASP A 98 -6.68 10.09 -14.85
C ASP A 98 -6.10 11.51 -14.88
N ALA A 99 -6.33 12.24 -15.97
CA ALA A 99 -5.74 13.57 -16.14
C ALA A 99 -6.35 14.64 -15.20
N PHE A 100 -7.52 14.38 -14.61
CA PHE A 100 -8.32 15.40 -13.92
C PHE A 100 -8.52 15.15 -12.43
N GLY A 101 -8.49 13.90 -11.97
CA GLY A 101 -8.69 13.53 -10.57
C GLY A 101 -7.42 13.04 -9.89
N SER A 102 -6.38 12.68 -10.63
CA SER A 102 -5.17 12.10 -10.05
C SER A 102 -4.24 13.19 -9.55
N SER A 103 -3.74 12.95 -8.34
CA SER A 103 -2.83 13.86 -7.64
C SER A 103 -1.99 13.07 -6.65
N GLU A 104 -0.89 13.65 -6.21
CA GLU A 104 -0.05 13.07 -5.15
C GLU A 104 -0.88 12.73 -3.90
N LEU A 105 -1.83 13.60 -3.52
CA LEU A 105 -2.72 13.35 -2.40
C LEU A 105 -3.62 12.12 -2.63
N ALA A 106 -4.18 11.96 -3.83
CA ALA A 106 -5.02 10.79 -4.15
C ALA A 106 -4.22 9.49 -4.06
N PHE A 107 -2.99 9.48 -4.57
CA PHE A 107 -2.10 8.31 -4.50
C PHE A 107 -1.59 8.02 -3.09
N ARG A 108 -1.28 9.06 -2.30
CA ARG A 108 -0.94 8.90 -0.88
C ARG A 108 -2.08 8.26 -0.09
N ILE A 109 -3.31 8.74 -0.30
CA ILE A 109 -4.51 8.14 0.32
C ILE A 109 -4.67 6.68 -0.13
N ALA A 110 -4.51 6.40 -1.42
CA ALA A 110 -4.57 5.02 -1.93
C ALA A 110 -3.50 4.12 -1.27
N GLY A 111 -2.30 4.64 -1.04
CA GLY A 111 -1.24 3.97 -0.28
C GLY A 111 -1.65 3.64 1.15
N CYS A 112 -2.16 4.62 1.91
CA CYS A 112 -2.67 4.38 3.27
C CYS A 112 -3.76 3.30 3.28
N LEU A 113 -4.69 3.37 2.33
CA LEU A 113 -5.77 2.39 2.21
C LEU A 113 -5.24 0.99 1.87
N ALA A 114 -4.19 0.87 1.07
CA ALA A 114 -3.57 -0.42 0.74
C ALA A 114 -2.89 -1.05 1.95
N ALA A 115 -2.15 -0.26 2.74
CA ALA A 115 -1.57 -0.71 4.01
C ALA A 115 -2.66 -1.18 4.98
N ARG A 116 -3.75 -0.41 5.10
CA ARG A 116 -4.89 -0.77 5.96
C ARG A 116 -5.54 -2.10 5.57
N GLU A 117 -5.79 -2.29 4.28
CA GLU A 117 -6.36 -3.53 3.74
C GLU A 117 -5.42 -4.72 3.99
N ALA A 118 -4.11 -4.53 3.81
CA ALA A 118 -3.12 -5.57 4.04
C ALA A 118 -3.05 -5.97 5.53
N LEU A 119 -3.06 -5.00 6.46
CA LEU A 119 -3.17 -5.26 7.90
C LEU A 119 -4.45 -6.03 8.25
N ALA A 120 -5.59 -5.65 7.66
CA ALA A 120 -6.85 -6.33 7.89
C ALA A 120 -6.83 -7.79 7.39
N ARG A 121 -6.17 -8.07 6.27
CA ARG A 121 -5.99 -9.44 5.77
C ARG A 121 -5.14 -10.29 6.71
N THR A 122 -4.07 -9.72 7.26
CA THR A 122 -3.23 -10.39 8.26
C THR A 122 -4.02 -10.73 9.52
N ALA A 123 -4.74 -9.76 10.10
CA ALA A 123 -5.55 -9.98 11.30
C ALA A 123 -6.61 -11.09 11.10
N ARG A 124 -7.18 -11.20 9.89
CA ARG A 124 -8.12 -12.27 9.54
C ARG A 124 -7.45 -13.63 9.39
N ALA A 125 -6.24 -13.68 8.84
CA ALA A 125 -5.47 -14.91 8.72
C ALA A 125 -5.06 -15.45 10.09
N GLU A 126 -4.54 -14.57 10.97
CA GLU A 126 -4.18 -14.92 12.35
C GLU A 126 -5.40 -15.43 13.15
N SER A 127 -6.57 -14.83 12.93
CA SER A 127 -7.82 -15.28 13.57
C SER A 127 -8.29 -16.66 13.10
N CYS A 128 -7.92 -17.08 11.89
CA CYS A 128 -8.28 -18.39 11.32
C CYS A 128 -7.34 -19.50 11.82
N GLU A 129 -6.07 -19.17 12.07
CA GLU A 129 -5.07 -20.10 12.60
C GLU A 129 -5.22 -20.36 14.12
N ALA A 130 -6.01 -19.54 14.81
CA ALA A 130 -6.23 -19.60 16.26
C ALA A 130 -7.44 -20.44 16.72
N GLN A 131 -8.07 -21.24 15.85
CA GLN A 131 -9.19 -22.12 16.25
C GLN A 131 -8.76 -23.61 16.31
N PRO A 132 -8.83 -24.27 17.49
CA PRO A 132 -8.54 -25.69 17.68
C PRO A 132 -9.64 -26.63 17.18
#